data_AF-A0A2N9L5M4-F1
#
_entry.id   AF-A0A2N9L5M4-F1
#
_cell.length_a   1.000
_cell.length_b   1.000
_cell.length_c   1.000
_cell.angle_alpha   90.00
_cell.angle_beta   90.00
_cell.angle_gamma   90.00
#
_symmetry.space_group_name_H-M   'P 1'
#
loop_
_entity.id
_entity.type
_entity.pdbx_description
1 polymer ?
#
loop_
_entity_poly.entity_id
_entity_poly.type
_entity_poly.pdbx_seq_one_letter_code
_entity_poly.pdbx_strand_id
1 'polypeptide(L)'
;MSMSGVFVQVDAAELARIQADPSAAEALFQDSPMIPPVFTQLNETMQARVRAMGPQMMARTLSQLDPRIRQRLEERLGQSTEALASGQGGEALLKLMQERGARAAGMTKLSGPREKLSLDKEWHGIHYLLCRETEPGAALLSQAVLGGDVIGEDDEGFSGYGPARFFTPEKVTAIATEMNRPGLEAEVGGRFDAATMSKLEIYPGWRQSDAENLMNALRRLRDFYADAAGKGRAIVTCIV
;
A
#
# COMPACT_ATOMS: atom_id res chain seq x y z
N MET A 1 -9.99 12.29 0.65
CA MET A 1 -8.71 11.73 0.16
C MET A 1 -8.98 11.12 -1.21
N SER A 2 -7.97 11.05 -2.08
CA SER A 2 -8.11 10.43 -3.41
C SER A 2 -7.84 8.93 -3.29
N MET A 3 -8.70 8.08 -3.86
CA MET A 3 -8.53 6.63 -3.83
C MET A 3 -7.63 6.19 -4.99
N SER A 4 -6.46 5.65 -4.68
CA SER A 4 -5.46 5.22 -5.65
C SER A 4 -5.32 3.70 -5.67
N GLY A 5 -5.35 3.10 -6.87
CA GLY A 5 -5.10 1.67 -7.03
C GLY A 5 -3.60 1.38 -7.14
N VAL A 6 -3.03 0.67 -6.17
CA VAL A 6 -1.59 0.38 -6.11
C VAL A 6 -1.34 -1.11 -6.22
N PHE A 7 -0.29 -1.47 -6.96
CA PHE A 7 0.14 -2.85 -7.22
C PHE A 7 1.63 -2.96 -6.94
N VAL A 8 2.02 -4.05 -6.28
CA VAL A 8 3.41 -4.31 -5.88
C VAL A 8 3.74 -5.74 -6.24
N GLN A 9 4.82 -5.94 -7.01
CA GLN A 9 5.32 -7.29 -7.25
C GLN A 9 6.08 -7.80 -6.03
N VAL A 10 5.81 -9.05 -5.64
CA VAL A 10 6.49 -9.73 -4.53
C VAL A 10 6.94 -11.11 -4.97
N ASP A 11 8.04 -11.61 -4.41
CA ASP A 11 8.42 -13.01 -4.58
C ASP A 11 7.59 -13.94 -3.69
N ALA A 12 7.71 -15.25 -3.92
CA ALA A 12 6.94 -16.26 -3.19
C ALA A 12 7.24 -16.27 -1.68
N ALA A 13 8.48 -15.98 -1.27
CA ALA A 13 8.85 -15.97 0.14
C ALA A 13 8.27 -14.74 0.86
N GLU A 14 8.24 -13.60 0.19
CA GLU A 14 7.58 -12.39 0.67
C GLU A 14 6.07 -12.54 0.75
N LEU A 15 5.43 -13.11 -0.28
CA LEU A 15 4.00 -13.41 -0.23
C LEU A 15 3.66 -14.31 0.96
N ALA A 16 4.41 -15.40 1.16
CA ALA A 16 4.21 -16.32 2.28
C ALA A 16 4.37 -15.62 3.65
N ARG A 17 5.33 -14.69 3.77
CA ARG A 17 5.49 -13.88 4.99
C ARG A 17 4.29 -12.96 5.23
N ILE A 18 3.78 -12.30 4.20
CA ILE A 18 2.60 -11.43 4.30
C ILE A 18 1.34 -12.24 4.63
N GLN A 19 1.20 -13.44 4.09
CA GLN A 19 0.09 -14.34 4.45
C GLN A 19 0.17 -14.81 5.91
N ALA A 20 1.38 -15.04 6.43
CA ALA A 20 1.58 -15.41 7.83
C ALA A 20 1.40 -14.22 8.80
N ASP A 21 1.71 -13.01 8.34
CA ASP A 21 1.51 -11.76 9.07
C ASP A 21 0.86 -10.70 8.16
N PRO A 22 -0.49 -10.68 8.08
CA PRO A 22 -1.22 -9.73 7.24
C PRO A 22 -0.89 -8.27 7.50
N SER A 23 -0.46 -7.91 8.72
CA SER A 23 -0.07 -6.54 9.05
C SER A 23 1.16 -6.06 8.27
N ALA A 24 1.98 -6.99 7.77
CA ALA A 24 3.13 -6.67 6.93
C ALA A 24 2.74 -6.14 5.54
N ALA A 25 1.49 -6.34 5.08
CA ALA A 25 1.02 -5.84 3.80
C ALA A 25 1.04 -4.31 3.73
N GLU A 26 0.74 -3.61 4.82
CA GLU A 26 0.68 -2.14 4.89
C GLU A 26 2.00 -1.50 4.44
N ALA A 27 3.14 -2.10 4.81
CA ALA A 27 4.46 -1.61 4.47
C ALA A 27 4.78 -1.66 2.95
N LEU A 28 4.00 -2.40 2.15
CA LEU A 28 4.12 -2.38 0.69
C LEU A 28 3.56 -1.09 0.07
N PHE A 29 2.57 -0.49 0.75
CA PHE A 29 1.75 0.57 0.18
C PHE A 29 2.08 1.95 0.72
N GLN A 30 2.63 2.03 1.94
CA GLN A 30 3.26 3.25 2.42
C GLN A 30 4.35 3.65 1.44
N ASP A 31 4.25 4.87 0.87
CA ASP A 31 5.40 5.47 0.23
C ASP A 31 6.52 5.49 1.26
N SER A 32 7.72 5.02 0.86
CA SER A 32 8.93 5.01 1.67
C SER A 32 8.87 6.15 2.66
N PRO A 33 8.96 5.89 3.98
CA PRO A 33 8.71 6.93 4.96
C PRO A 33 9.49 8.17 4.54
N MET A 34 8.82 9.33 4.58
CA MET A 34 9.35 10.70 4.41
C MET A 34 10.52 11.05 5.36
N ILE A 35 11.18 10.02 5.86
CA ILE A 35 12.37 9.99 6.63
C ILE A 35 13.47 9.53 5.66
N PRO A 36 14.28 10.45 5.12
CA PRO A 36 15.41 10.09 4.28
C PRO A 36 16.26 8.99 4.93
N PRO A 37 16.97 8.15 4.16
CA PRO A 37 17.87 7.11 4.68
C PRO A 37 18.87 7.61 5.74
N VAL A 38 19.05 8.93 5.83
CA VAL A 38 19.74 9.69 6.89
C VAL A 38 19.31 9.29 8.33
N PHE A 39 18.12 8.74 8.55
CA PHE A 39 17.70 8.30 9.90
C PHE A 39 18.00 6.84 10.23
N THR A 40 18.42 6.02 9.26
CA THR A 40 18.83 4.63 9.56
C THR A 40 20.11 4.57 10.41
N GLN A 41 20.84 5.68 10.48
CA GLN A 41 21.84 5.98 11.49
C GLN A 41 21.56 7.38 12.04
N LEU A 42 20.87 7.49 13.19
CA LEU A 42 20.82 8.77 13.90
C LEU A 42 22.27 9.21 14.14
N ASN A 43 22.73 10.26 13.46
CA ASN A 43 24.04 10.87 13.72
C ASN A 43 24.14 11.20 15.23
N GLU A 44 25.32 11.14 15.84
CA GLU A 44 25.52 11.37 17.28
C GLU A 44 24.84 12.67 17.76
N THR A 45 24.87 13.72 16.93
CA THR A 45 24.20 15.00 17.19
C THR A 45 22.67 14.87 17.30
N MET A 46 22.06 14.03 16.46
CA MET A 46 20.63 13.73 16.53
C MET A 46 20.30 12.82 17.72
N GLN A 47 21.12 11.82 18.03
CA GLN A 47 20.93 10.96 19.21
C GLN A 47 20.96 11.78 20.50
N ALA A 48 21.93 12.69 20.62
CA ALA A 48 22.03 13.63 21.74
C ALA A 48 20.76 14.50 21.86
N ARG A 49 20.23 14.98 20.73
CA ARG A 49 19.00 15.78 20.70
C ARG A 49 17.76 14.97 21.11
N VAL A 50 17.64 13.72 20.66
CA VAL A 50 16.54 12.81 21.05
C VAL A 50 16.63 12.48 22.55
N ARG A 51 17.82 12.21 23.08
CA ARG A 51 18.01 11.98 24.52
C ARG A 51 17.65 13.21 25.35
N ALA A 52 18.03 14.40 24.90
CA ALA A 52 17.85 15.64 25.64
C ALA A 52 16.41 16.19 25.58
N MET A 53 15.78 16.15 24.40
CA MET A 53 14.50 16.82 24.15
C MET A 53 13.34 15.86 23.86
N GLY A 54 13.63 14.62 23.47
CA GLY A 54 12.63 13.64 23.06
C GLY A 54 11.58 13.32 24.12
N PRO A 55 11.96 13.07 25.39
CA PRO A 55 11.00 12.81 26.45
C PRO A 55 9.99 13.92 26.65
N GLN A 56 10.44 15.18 26.68
CA GLN A 56 9.57 16.33 26.91
C GLN A 56 8.60 16.56 25.74
N MET A 57 9.07 16.34 24.51
CA MET A 57 8.23 16.38 23.31
C MET A 57 7.16 15.29 23.38
N MET A 58 7.55 14.05 23.72
CA MET A 58 6.63 12.92 23.85
C MET A 58 5.59 13.16 24.96
N ALA A 59 6.02 13.68 26.11
CA ALA A 59 5.12 14.04 27.20
C ALA A 59 4.09 15.10 26.78
N ARG A 60 4.52 16.10 25.99
CA ARG A 60 3.63 17.13 25.46
C ARG A 60 2.59 16.57 24.49
N THR A 61 2.96 15.56 23.70
CA THR A 61 2.01 14.86 22.82
C THR A 61 1.04 14.00 23.63
N LEU A 62 1.54 13.21 24.59
CA LEU A 62 0.71 12.36 25.44
C LEU A 62 -0.28 13.16 26.30
N SER A 63 0.12 14.34 26.78
CA SER A 63 -0.73 15.22 27.57
C SER A 63 -1.90 15.84 26.81
N GLN A 64 -1.86 15.81 25.47
CA GLN A 64 -2.96 16.25 24.60
C GLN A 64 -3.96 15.13 24.27
N LEU A 65 -3.62 13.88 24.58
CA LEU A 65 -4.49 12.73 24.31
C LEU A 65 -5.55 12.54 25.41
N ASP A 66 -6.65 11.89 25.04
CA ASP A 66 -7.66 11.42 25.99
C ASP A 66 -7.02 10.58 27.11
N PRO A 67 -7.43 10.73 28.37
CA PRO A 67 -6.80 10.05 29.51
C PRO A 67 -6.76 8.52 29.38
N ARG A 68 -7.77 7.89 28.78
CA ARG A 68 -7.79 6.43 28.61
C ARG A 68 -6.78 5.98 27.55
N ILE A 69 -6.64 6.77 26.49
CA ILE A 69 -5.66 6.52 25.43
C ILE A 69 -4.24 6.74 25.96
N ARG A 70 -4.05 7.82 26.72
CA ARG A 70 -2.79 8.13 27.40
C ARG A 70 -2.35 6.98 28.30
N GLN A 71 -3.22 6.51 29.19
CA GLN A 71 -2.90 5.44 30.13
C GLN A 71 -2.50 4.14 29.42
N ARG A 72 -3.22 3.74 28.37
CA ARG A 72 -2.84 2.58 27.54
C ARG A 72 -1.49 2.76 26.86
N LEU A 73 -1.17 3.97 26.40
CA LEU A 73 0.11 4.26 25.75
C LEU A 73 1.26 4.28 26.77
N GLU A 74 1.05 4.83 27.97
CA GLU A 74 2.02 4.79 29.06
C GLU A 74 2.34 3.36 29.50
N GLU A 75 1.32 2.50 29.64
CA GLU A 75 1.49 1.07 29.93
C GLU A 75 2.30 0.37 28.85
N ARG A 76 2.05 0.67 27.57
CA ARG A 76 2.82 0.12 26.44
C ARG A 76 4.26 0.65 26.36
N LEU A 77 4.49 1.89 26.77
CA LEU A 77 5.80 2.55 26.72
C LEU A 77 6.64 2.27 27.98
N GLY A 78 6.03 1.80 29.07
CA GLY A 78 6.69 1.60 30.36
C GLY A 78 7.21 2.88 31.00
N GLN A 79 6.67 4.04 30.60
CA GLN A 79 7.05 5.37 31.07
C GLN A 79 5.79 6.23 31.21
N SER A 80 5.64 6.94 32.33
CA SER A 80 4.53 7.86 32.52
C SER A 80 4.79 9.19 31.82
N THR A 81 3.71 9.92 31.51
CA THR A 81 3.81 11.28 30.95
C THR A 81 4.60 12.21 31.87
N GLU A 82 4.48 12.08 33.19
CA GLU A 82 5.21 12.88 34.17
C GLU A 82 6.72 12.56 34.16
N ALA A 83 7.09 11.28 34.09
CA ALA A 83 8.48 10.86 33.98
C ALA A 83 9.11 11.42 32.70
N LEU A 84 8.40 11.33 31.57
CA LEU A 84 8.83 11.90 30.29
C LEU A 84 8.92 13.43 30.33
N ALA A 85 7.98 14.11 31.00
CA ALA A 85 7.99 15.58 31.15
C ALA A 85 9.20 16.07 31.94
N SER A 86 9.69 15.27 32.90
CA SER A 86 10.91 15.56 33.66
C SER A 86 12.20 15.31 32.88
N GLY A 87 12.12 14.86 31.63
CA GLY A 87 13.27 14.54 30.79
C GLY A 87 13.80 13.10 30.94
N GLN A 88 13.14 12.26 31.73
CA GLN A 88 13.52 10.86 31.90
C GLN A 88 13.03 10.01 30.73
N GLY A 89 13.66 8.87 30.48
CA GLY A 89 13.25 7.95 29.40
C GLY A 89 13.86 8.25 28.02
N GLY A 90 14.80 9.20 27.92
CA GLY A 90 15.48 9.54 26.66
C GLY A 90 16.22 8.36 26.00
N GLU A 91 16.87 7.50 26.81
CA GLU A 91 17.53 6.28 26.30
C GLU A 91 16.52 5.20 25.87
N ALA A 92 15.43 5.03 26.61
CA ALA A 92 14.38 4.07 26.25
C ALA A 92 13.69 4.48 24.95
N LEU A 93 13.43 5.79 24.78
CA LEU A 93 12.87 6.35 23.56
C LEU A 93 13.84 6.18 22.37
N LEU A 94 15.13 6.46 22.57
CA LEU A 94 16.15 6.27 21.54
C LEU A 94 16.25 4.80 21.11
N LYS A 95 16.29 3.87 22.08
CA LYS A 95 16.33 2.43 21.82
C LYS A 95 15.10 1.96 21.03
N LEU A 96 13.90 2.41 21.41
CA LEU A 96 12.66 2.08 20.70
C LEU A 96 12.64 2.62 19.27
N MET A 97 13.16 3.84 19.05
CA MET A 97 13.31 4.41 17.71
C MET A 97 14.33 3.63 16.87
N GLN A 98 15.46 3.22 17.46
CA GLN A 98 16.46 2.39 16.80
C GLN A 98 15.94 1.00 16.46
N GLU A 99 15.20 0.35 17.35
CA GLU A 99 14.58 -0.96 17.10
C GLU A 99 13.53 -0.88 15.97
N ARG A 100 12.71 0.17 15.95
CA ARG A 100 11.78 0.43 14.84
C ARG A 100 12.51 0.72 13.53
N GLY A 101 13.55 1.55 13.58
CA GLY A 101 14.40 1.86 12.43
C GLY A 101 15.12 0.62 11.90
N ALA A 102 15.62 -0.26 12.77
CA ALA A 102 16.28 -1.51 12.41
C ALA A 102 15.31 -2.54 11.84
N ARG A 103 14.07 -2.62 12.36
CA ARG A 103 13.00 -3.43 11.75
C ARG A 103 12.64 -2.92 10.36
N ALA A 104 12.41 -1.61 10.23
CA ALA A 104 12.14 -0.99 8.93
C ALA A 104 13.30 -1.19 7.95
N ALA A 105 14.55 -0.96 8.37
CA ALA A 105 15.74 -1.16 7.55
C ALA A 105 15.99 -2.65 7.23
N GLY A 106 15.68 -3.56 8.15
CA GLY A 106 15.72 -5.00 7.91
C GLY A 106 14.70 -5.43 6.86
N MET A 107 13.50 -4.87 6.90
CA MET A 107 12.48 -5.05 5.85
C MET A 107 12.96 -4.48 4.51
N THR A 108 13.55 -3.27 4.49
CA THR A 108 14.10 -2.64 3.28
C THR A 108 15.31 -3.40 2.71
N LYS A 109 16.14 -4.04 3.54
CA LYS A 109 17.35 -4.74 3.11
C LYS A 109 17.08 -6.17 2.61
N LEU A 110 15.95 -6.76 3.00
CA LEU A 110 15.46 -8.05 2.51
C LEU A 110 14.74 -7.95 1.15
N SER A 111 14.16 -6.78 0.84
CA SER A 111 13.52 -6.50 -0.43
C SER A 111 14.44 -5.64 -1.30
N GLY A 112 15.00 -6.18 -2.38
CA GLY A 112 15.61 -5.35 -3.43
C GLY A 112 14.60 -4.32 -4.01
N PRO A 113 14.99 -3.48 -4.98
CA PRO A 113 14.05 -2.55 -5.61
C PRO A 113 12.78 -3.31 -6.07
N ARG A 114 11.64 -2.93 -5.46
CA ARG A 114 10.33 -3.52 -5.76
C ARG A 114 9.71 -2.77 -6.93
N GLU A 115 9.19 -3.51 -7.89
CA GLU A 115 8.38 -2.92 -8.95
C GLU A 115 7.00 -2.57 -8.38
N LYS A 116 6.66 -1.27 -8.43
CA LYS A 116 5.40 -0.70 -7.94
C LYS A 116 4.71 0.02 -9.09
N LEU A 117 3.43 -0.24 -9.26
CA LEU A 117 2.56 0.49 -10.19
C LEU A 117 1.45 1.18 -9.38
N SER A 118 1.31 2.49 -9.57
CA SER A 118 0.09 3.20 -9.18
C SER A 118 -0.72 3.50 -10.44
N LEU A 119 -1.99 3.09 -10.43
CA LEU A 119 -2.99 3.51 -11.40
C LEU A 119 -3.68 4.80 -11.00
N ASP A 120 -3.22 5.52 -9.95
CA ASP A 120 -3.87 6.70 -9.38
C ASP A 120 -5.40 6.51 -9.36
N LYS A 121 -6.20 7.39 -9.96
CA LYS A 121 -7.67 7.31 -9.94
C LYS A 121 -8.24 6.41 -11.02
N GLU A 122 -7.41 5.92 -11.93
CA GLU A 122 -7.82 5.16 -13.10
C GLU A 122 -8.22 3.71 -12.79
N TRP A 123 -7.97 3.20 -11.58
CA TRP A 123 -8.23 1.81 -11.20
C TRP A 123 -9.67 1.37 -11.50
N HIS A 124 -10.69 2.15 -11.12
CA HIS A 124 -12.09 1.73 -11.28
C HIS A 124 -12.52 1.79 -12.74
N GLY A 125 -12.02 2.79 -13.48
CA GLY A 125 -12.24 2.90 -14.91
C GLY A 125 -11.62 1.73 -15.67
N ILE A 126 -10.37 1.35 -15.34
CA ILE A 126 -9.73 0.18 -15.94
C ILE A 126 -10.50 -1.10 -15.62
N HIS A 127 -10.88 -1.31 -14.36
CA HIS A 127 -11.71 -2.45 -13.95
C HIS A 127 -12.97 -2.54 -14.81
N TYR A 128 -13.75 -1.46 -14.86
CA TYR A 128 -14.97 -1.41 -15.64
C TYR A 128 -14.72 -1.63 -17.14
N LEU A 129 -13.70 -1.02 -17.73
CA LEU A 129 -13.46 -1.21 -19.16
C LEU A 129 -12.96 -2.63 -19.48
N LEU A 130 -12.34 -3.34 -18.54
CA LEU A 130 -11.90 -4.73 -18.72
C LEU A 130 -13.05 -5.75 -18.68
N CYS A 131 -14.10 -5.51 -17.90
CA CYS A 131 -15.17 -6.50 -17.68
C CYS A 131 -16.61 -5.99 -17.87
N ARG A 132 -16.82 -4.68 -17.95
CA ARG A 132 -18.12 -3.98 -17.92
C ARG A 132 -18.94 -4.19 -16.64
N GLU A 133 -18.26 -4.53 -15.54
CA GLU A 133 -18.85 -4.72 -14.22
C GLU A 133 -18.31 -3.66 -13.26
N THR A 134 -19.12 -3.26 -12.27
CA THR A 134 -18.70 -2.30 -11.23
C THR A 134 -17.83 -2.94 -10.16
N GLU A 135 -17.99 -4.25 -9.98
CA GLU A 135 -17.34 -5.10 -8.96
C GLU A 135 -16.66 -6.30 -9.62
N PRO A 136 -15.66 -6.94 -8.97
CA PRO A 136 -14.96 -8.09 -9.52
C PRO A 136 -15.83 -9.36 -9.54
N GLY A 137 -15.78 -10.07 -10.66
CA GLY A 137 -16.42 -11.36 -10.89
C GLY A 137 -15.43 -12.53 -11.01
N ALA A 138 -15.89 -13.62 -11.61
CA ALA A 138 -15.08 -14.84 -11.77
C ALA A 138 -14.09 -14.79 -12.94
N ALA A 139 -14.33 -13.92 -13.93
CA ALA A 139 -13.48 -13.81 -15.13
C ALA A 139 -12.11 -13.19 -14.81
N LEU A 140 -11.06 -13.67 -15.45
CA LEU A 140 -9.68 -13.22 -15.20
C LEU A 140 -9.51 -11.69 -15.34
N LEU A 141 -10.06 -11.11 -16.41
CA LEU A 141 -9.98 -9.66 -16.64
C LEU A 141 -10.80 -8.86 -15.62
N SER A 142 -11.90 -9.42 -15.09
CA SER A 142 -12.69 -8.80 -14.01
C SER A 142 -11.93 -8.81 -12.68
N GLN A 143 -10.97 -9.73 -12.50
CA GLN A 143 -10.17 -9.79 -11.28
C GLN A 143 -8.94 -8.90 -11.28
N ALA A 144 -8.50 -8.40 -12.45
CA ALA A 144 -7.17 -7.83 -12.61
C ALA A 144 -6.87 -6.57 -11.79
N VAL A 145 -7.90 -5.87 -11.29
CA VAL A 145 -7.74 -4.66 -10.46
C VAL A 145 -8.25 -4.89 -9.05
N LEU A 146 -9.50 -5.33 -8.89
CA LEU A 146 -10.18 -5.42 -7.59
C LEU A 146 -10.39 -6.86 -7.09
N GLY A 147 -9.95 -7.86 -7.87
CA GLY A 147 -10.12 -9.27 -7.53
C GLY A 147 -8.99 -9.82 -6.68
N GLY A 148 -8.59 -11.06 -6.98
CA GLY A 148 -7.59 -11.77 -6.19
C GLY A 148 -8.12 -12.20 -4.82
N ASP A 149 -7.23 -12.76 -4.03
CA ASP A 149 -7.53 -13.31 -2.71
C ASP A 149 -7.24 -12.27 -1.63
N VAL A 150 -8.12 -12.17 -0.63
CA VAL A 150 -7.97 -11.21 0.48
C VAL A 150 -6.79 -11.61 1.38
N ILE A 151 -6.00 -10.62 1.82
CA ILE A 151 -4.93 -10.79 2.81
C ILE A 151 -5.49 -10.45 4.20
N GLY A 152 -5.49 -11.44 5.09
CA GLY A 152 -5.98 -11.28 6.46
C GLY A 152 -7.50 -11.42 6.60
N GLU A 153 -8.00 -11.12 7.80
CA GLU A 153 -9.42 -11.24 8.19
C GLU A 153 -10.09 -9.87 8.42
N ASP A 154 -9.35 -8.78 8.28
CA ASP A 154 -9.85 -7.42 8.48
C ASP A 154 -10.49 -6.89 7.19
N ASP A 155 -11.82 -6.85 7.17
CA ASP A 155 -12.60 -6.39 6.01
C ASP A 155 -12.45 -4.90 5.71
N GLU A 156 -12.03 -4.07 6.66
CA GLU A 156 -11.81 -2.64 6.42
C GLU A 156 -10.41 -2.38 5.85
N GLY A 157 -9.43 -3.19 6.26
CA GLY A 157 -8.03 -3.03 5.89
C GLY A 157 -7.39 -1.75 6.44
N PHE A 158 -6.08 -1.60 6.25
CA PHE A 158 -5.34 -0.44 6.77
C PHE A 158 -5.65 0.88 6.05
N SER A 159 -6.17 0.83 4.81
CA SER A 159 -6.44 2.02 4.00
C SER A 159 -7.82 2.64 4.24
N GLY A 160 -8.73 1.88 4.86
CA GLY A 160 -10.15 2.25 4.98
C GLY A 160 -10.95 2.09 3.68
N TYR A 161 -10.36 1.50 2.64
CA TYR A 161 -11.00 1.21 1.35
C TYR A 161 -11.01 -0.30 1.03
N GLY A 162 -10.87 -1.14 2.05
CA GLY A 162 -10.82 -2.59 1.96
C GLY A 162 -9.41 -3.16 2.15
N PRO A 163 -9.30 -4.48 2.37
CA PRO A 163 -8.04 -5.14 2.63
C PRO A 163 -7.14 -5.16 1.40
N ALA A 164 -5.84 -5.34 1.63
CA ALA A 164 -4.93 -5.73 0.57
C ALA A 164 -5.33 -7.10 0.01
N ARG A 165 -5.11 -7.29 -1.28
CA ARG A 165 -5.43 -8.49 -2.05
C ARG A 165 -4.18 -9.00 -2.75
N PHE A 166 -4.12 -10.29 -3.04
CA PHE A 166 -3.00 -10.86 -3.77
C PHE A 166 -3.43 -11.74 -4.95
N PHE A 167 -2.51 -11.89 -5.88
CA PHE A 167 -2.56 -12.84 -6.99
C PHE A 167 -1.34 -13.74 -6.89
N THR A 168 -1.55 -15.05 -6.89
CA THR A 168 -0.45 -16.02 -6.98
C THR A 168 0.30 -15.88 -8.31
N PRO A 169 1.56 -16.34 -8.41
CA PRO A 169 2.29 -16.30 -9.68
C PRO A 169 1.53 -16.93 -10.85
N GLU A 170 0.82 -18.05 -10.61
CA GLU A 170 0.02 -18.72 -11.63
C GLU A 170 -1.14 -17.85 -12.11
N LYS A 171 -1.82 -17.16 -11.18
CA LYS A 171 -2.92 -16.24 -11.50
C LYS A 171 -2.41 -15.01 -12.24
N VAL A 172 -1.25 -14.48 -11.85
CA VAL A 172 -0.57 -13.38 -12.54
C VAL A 172 -0.26 -13.77 -13.99
N THR A 173 0.29 -14.97 -14.23
CA THR A 173 0.55 -15.48 -15.59
C THR A 173 -0.73 -15.62 -16.42
N ALA A 174 -1.81 -16.13 -15.82
CA ALA A 174 -3.10 -16.25 -16.50
C ALA A 174 -3.69 -14.88 -16.90
N ILE A 175 -3.67 -13.91 -15.99
CA ILE A 175 -4.13 -12.54 -16.25
C ILE A 175 -3.24 -11.86 -17.30
N ALA A 176 -1.92 -12.01 -17.21
CA ALA A 176 -0.97 -11.46 -18.18
C ALA A 176 -1.22 -12.02 -19.59
N THR A 177 -1.59 -13.30 -19.71
CA THR A 177 -1.96 -13.93 -20.98
C THR A 177 -3.20 -13.28 -21.58
N GLU A 178 -4.26 -13.11 -20.78
CA GLU A 178 -5.48 -12.43 -21.23
C GLU A 178 -5.24 -10.96 -21.60
N MET A 179 -4.42 -10.24 -20.81
CA MET A 179 -4.08 -8.84 -21.09
C MET A 179 -3.27 -8.63 -22.38
N ASN A 180 -2.52 -9.66 -22.81
CA ASN A 180 -1.73 -9.63 -24.04
C ASN A 180 -2.48 -10.22 -25.25
N ARG A 181 -3.76 -10.61 -25.09
CA ARG A 181 -4.57 -11.12 -26.21
C ARG A 181 -4.66 -10.07 -27.33
N PRO A 182 -4.47 -10.48 -28.60
CA PRO A 182 -4.64 -9.58 -29.74
C PRO A 182 -6.03 -8.92 -29.74
N GLY A 183 -6.06 -7.61 -29.97
CA GLY A 183 -7.30 -6.83 -30.06
C GLY A 183 -7.89 -6.39 -28.72
N LEU A 184 -7.37 -6.84 -27.57
CA LEU A 184 -7.91 -6.43 -26.26
C LEU A 184 -7.90 -4.92 -26.09
N GLU A 185 -6.81 -4.24 -26.47
CA GLU A 185 -6.71 -2.78 -26.31
C GLU A 185 -7.77 -2.03 -27.12
N ALA A 186 -8.02 -2.46 -28.36
CA ALA A 186 -9.08 -1.89 -29.19
C ALA A 186 -10.48 -2.20 -28.64
N GLU A 187 -10.68 -3.40 -28.11
CA GLU A 187 -11.93 -3.81 -27.45
C GLU A 187 -12.20 -2.97 -26.20
N VAL A 188 -11.18 -2.76 -25.36
CA VAL A 188 -11.25 -1.92 -24.15
C VAL A 188 -11.51 -0.47 -24.51
N GLY A 189 -10.80 0.08 -25.51
CA GLY A 189 -11.03 1.44 -25.99
C GLY A 189 -12.44 1.64 -26.55
N GLY A 190 -12.97 0.65 -27.29
CA GLY A 190 -14.34 0.68 -27.80
C GLY A 190 -15.44 0.57 -26.75
N ARG A 191 -15.11 0.26 -25.49
CA ARG A 191 -16.04 0.23 -24.35
C ARG A 191 -16.14 1.58 -23.63
N PHE A 192 -15.23 2.52 -23.90
CA PHE A 192 -15.20 3.79 -23.19
C PHE A 192 -16.41 4.65 -23.55
N ASP A 193 -17.18 4.97 -22.51
CA ASP A 193 -18.29 5.91 -22.57
C ASP A 193 -18.35 6.65 -21.23
N ALA A 194 -17.85 7.89 -21.22
CA ALA A 194 -17.77 8.71 -20.02
C ALA A 194 -19.14 8.96 -19.37
N ALA A 195 -20.20 9.10 -20.16
CA ALA A 195 -21.55 9.35 -19.67
C ALA A 195 -22.13 8.10 -18.99
N THR A 196 -21.96 6.94 -19.61
CA THR A 196 -22.37 5.65 -19.03
C THR A 196 -21.57 5.36 -17.75
N MET A 197 -20.24 5.52 -17.77
CA MET A 197 -19.40 5.31 -16.58
C MET A 197 -19.78 6.24 -15.43
N SER A 198 -20.08 7.51 -15.71
CA SER A 198 -20.52 8.45 -14.68
C SER A 198 -21.90 8.09 -14.12
N LYS A 199 -22.82 7.60 -14.96
CA LYS A 199 -24.14 7.12 -14.53
C LYS A 199 -24.06 5.87 -13.66
N LEU A 200 -23.09 5.00 -13.92
CA LEU A 200 -22.79 3.82 -13.11
C LEU A 200 -21.93 4.13 -11.88
N GLU A 201 -21.68 5.41 -11.61
CA GLU A 201 -20.88 5.87 -10.46
C GLU A 201 -19.46 5.27 -10.43
N ILE A 202 -18.88 4.99 -11.61
CA ILE A 202 -17.49 4.55 -11.72
C ILE A 202 -16.59 5.71 -11.28
N TYR A 203 -15.81 5.49 -10.22
CA TYR A 203 -14.86 6.47 -9.69
C TYR A 203 -13.83 6.89 -10.77
N PRO A 204 -13.39 8.16 -10.83
CA PRO A 204 -13.79 9.29 -9.99
C PRO A 204 -14.96 10.13 -10.55
N GLY A 205 -15.54 9.69 -11.66
CA GLY A 205 -16.37 10.52 -12.55
C GLY A 205 -15.56 10.94 -13.78
N TRP A 206 -16.12 10.70 -14.97
CA TRP A 206 -15.34 10.62 -16.21
C TRP A 206 -15.73 11.70 -17.21
N ARG A 207 -14.74 12.24 -17.92
CA ARG A 207 -14.90 13.15 -19.05
C ARG A 207 -14.42 12.49 -20.32
N GLN A 208 -14.95 12.93 -21.47
CA GLN A 208 -14.52 12.39 -22.76
C GLN A 208 -13.00 12.58 -23.02
N SER A 209 -12.40 13.61 -22.44
CA SER A 209 -10.96 13.88 -22.50
C SER A 209 -10.08 12.83 -21.80
N ASP A 210 -10.66 12.00 -20.94
CA ASP A 210 -9.89 11.08 -20.07
C ASP A 210 -9.59 9.73 -20.76
N ALA A 211 -10.15 9.51 -21.96
CA ALA A 211 -10.01 8.26 -22.71
C ALA A 211 -8.54 7.84 -22.89
N GLU A 212 -7.66 8.76 -23.31
CA GLU A 212 -6.25 8.44 -23.54
C GLU A 212 -5.50 8.15 -22.24
N ASN A 213 -5.87 8.80 -21.14
CA ASN A 213 -5.27 8.52 -19.83
C ASN A 213 -5.62 7.10 -19.37
N LEU A 214 -6.87 6.68 -19.56
CA LEU A 214 -7.30 5.30 -19.31
C LEU A 214 -6.57 4.30 -20.21
N MET A 215 -6.42 4.59 -21.51
CA MET A 215 -5.67 3.68 -22.39
C MET A 215 -4.20 3.58 -21.98
N ASN A 216 -3.58 4.68 -21.54
CA ASN A 216 -2.23 4.64 -20.98
C ASN A 216 -2.15 3.85 -19.67
N ALA A 217 -3.13 3.97 -18.78
CA ALA A 217 -3.23 3.18 -17.56
C ALA A 217 -3.37 1.68 -17.87
N LEU A 218 -4.16 1.30 -18.88
CA LEU A 218 -4.30 -0.07 -19.35
C LEU A 218 -2.95 -0.64 -19.83
N ARG A 219 -2.23 0.10 -20.68
CA ARG A 219 -0.92 -0.33 -21.19
C ARG A 219 0.08 -0.55 -20.04
N ARG A 220 0.14 0.39 -19.10
CA ARG A 220 0.99 0.27 -17.90
C ARG A 220 0.63 -0.96 -17.06
N LEU A 221 -0.66 -1.23 -16.86
CA LEU A 221 -1.12 -2.41 -16.13
C LEU A 221 -0.74 -3.71 -16.86
N ARG A 222 -0.95 -3.77 -18.19
CA ARG A 222 -0.56 -4.91 -19.04
C ARG A 222 0.94 -5.18 -18.92
N ASP A 223 1.76 -4.14 -19.07
CA ASP A 223 3.22 -4.28 -19.03
C ASP A 223 3.69 -4.73 -17.63
N PHE A 224 3.03 -4.26 -16.57
CA PHE A 224 3.31 -4.69 -15.19
C PHE A 224 2.97 -6.15 -14.93
N TYR A 225 1.82 -6.63 -15.41
CA TYR A 225 1.45 -8.05 -15.35
C TYR A 225 2.39 -8.93 -16.18
N ALA A 226 2.78 -8.48 -17.38
CA ALA A 226 3.70 -9.19 -18.25
C ALA A 226 5.10 -9.34 -17.60
N ASP A 227 5.61 -8.26 -16.99
CA ASP A 227 6.87 -8.27 -16.27
C ASP A 227 6.83 -9.20 -15.04
N ALA A 228 5.76 -9.12 -14.24
CA ALA A 228 5.57 -9.99 -13.07
C ALA A 228 5.50 -11.47 -13.48
N ALA A 229 4.76 -11.78 -14.54
CA ALA A 229 4.66 -13.13 -15.10
C ALA A 229 6.01 -13.65 -15.60
N GLY A 230 6.78 -12.84 -16.32
CA GLY A 230 8.11 -13.20 -16.81
C GLY A 230 9.13 -13.46 -15.69
N LYS A 231 8.92 -12.87 -14.52
CA LYS A 231 9.74 -13.05 -13.32
C LYS A 231 9.21 -14.11 -12.34
N GLY A 232 8.06 -14.73 -12.63
CA GLY A 232 7.40 -15.67 -11.72
C GLY A 232 7.00 -15.02 -10.38
N ARG A 233 6.64 -13.74 -10.39
CA ARG A 233 6.28 -12.98 -9.19
C ARG A 233 4.77 -12.99 -8.94
N ALA A 234 4.40 -12.91 -7.67
CA ALA A 234 3.06 -12.59 -7.24
C ALA A 234 2.84 -11.07 -7.30
N ILE A 235 1.57 -10.65 -7.26
CA ILE A 235 1.19 -9.24 -7.16
C ILE A 235 0.33 -9.06 -5.92
N VAL A 236 0.64 -8.04 -5.12
CA VAL A 236 -0.19 -7.58 -4.00
C VAL A 236 -0.76 -6.21 -4.36
N THR A 237 -2.05 -6.00 -4.18
CA THR A 237 -2.76 -4.78 -4.55
C THR A 237 -3.65 -4.26 -3.44
N CYS A 238 -3.86 -2.94 -3.40
CA CYS A 238 -4.75 -2.29 -2.44
C CYS A 238 -5.22 -0.94 -3.01
N ILE A 239 -6.42 -0.52 -2.62
CA ILE A 239 -6.89 0.86 -2.81
C ILE A 239 -6.46 1.66 -1.59
N VAL A 240 -5.70 2.74 -1.79
CA VAL A 240 -5.13 3.59 -0.73
C VAL A 240 -5.46 5.07 -0.88
#